data_AF-A0A4R4QHU2-F1
#
_entry.id   AF-A0A4R4QHU2-F1
#
_cell.length_a   1.000
_cell.length_b   1.000
_cell.length_c   1.000
_cell.angle_alpha   90.00
_cell.angle_beta   90.00
_cell.angle_gamma   90.00
#
_symmetry.space_group_name_H-M   'P 1'
#
loop_
_entity.id
_entity.type
_entity.pdbx_description
1 polymer ?
#
loop_
_entity_poly.entity_id
_entity_poly.type
_entity_poly.pdbx_seq_one_letter_code
_entity_poly.pdbx_strand_id
1 'polypeptide(L)'
;MQPERTAGQLRYDQTVTIKALPRPKEEPTRPTDSENRVCGDDLVSALDRQVYKTPLFMIETWARGQQEAFGQQGPAIAIEKSYRKWEGTAHLEIESPALLSNEGLKLHFSVTGNPRYMAQPQDLIPIYLETPTADTKKPGERQLMVVLIEPTWDYNHWEIRVEYTLQQLAKILKINPSGPVTAHMITQRYRELGLRAQWLGVADQQQIQVNGVRHESGGLDQKGGSGKLRLVPYTLLELAGTENRRNTSWNMSEKLNSSRPVFNTFQEILQGGKEMMTTLECEAEYRLARESDLDQVIIAMNKLHDDGEMQKRLGILKMTGEQKVYEDTYFDLPNACDLLANRIVLRRRHRSSDAGGTYLFALKGKTHQDGEGRRLRLAAQCQLKTTALTTTTGQALLRRFLTDDSADNAVGRTMLHALDHVKPVINRLKQEDIVPVLTIVSNRDTFTMTLANGTQIDFSADKATGQLGDGRSATVYSFEFGVGHPALTQAATTGGPTTGGDGETTKKVSVKDQIGQFEGAAPQIVRPYHVPADLVNPAVFKQPDYQQFVTLLHAVVTDVFQLDIKRLELGGNKAHDLAKLLGLI
;
A
#
# COMPACT_ATOMS: atom_id res chain seq x y z
N MET A 1 -23.99 -36.15 -5.66
CA MET A 1 -22.56 -36.03 -5.30
C MET A 1 -21.73 -36.46 -6.49
N GLN A 2 -21.24 -35.49 -7.27
CA GLN A 2 -20.13 -35.76 -8.20
C GLN A 2 -18.84 -35.81 -7.37
N PRO A 3 -17.88 -36.70 -7.67
CA PRO A 3 -16.60 -36.70 -6.98
C PRO A 3 -15.90 -35.36 -7.24
N GLU A 4 -15.39 -34.72 -6.18
CA GLU A 4 -14.46 -33.58 -6.29
C GLU A 4 -13.29 -34.02 -7.19
N ARG A 5 -13.24 -33.51 -8.42
CA ARG A 5 -12.06 -33.66 -9.26
C ARG A 5 -11.06 -32.60 -8.82
N THR A 6 -10.22 -32.92 -7.85
CA THR A 6 -9.05 -32.09 -7.59
C THR A 6 -8.06 -32.29 -8.73
N ALA A 7 -7.81 -31.24 -9.52
CA ALA A 7 -6.85 -31.24 -10.63
C ALA A 7 -5.39 -31.62 -10.24
N GLY A 8 -5.11 -31.82 -8.95
CA GLY A 8 -3.82 -32.32 -8.44
C GLY A 8 -3.62 -33.84 -8.49
N GLN A 9 -4.62 -34.63 -8.91
CA GLN A 9 -4.48 -36.10 -9.00
C GLN A 9 -4.10 -36.63 -10.39
N LEU A 10 -3.72 -35.75 -11.32
CA LEU A 10 -3.23 -36.16 -12.63
C LEU A 10 -1.72 -36.45 -12.54
N ARG A 11 -1.43 -37.72 -12.20
CA ARG A 11 -0.22 -38.51 -12.50
C ARG A 11 1.08 -37.69 -12.59
N TYR A 12 1.91 -37.67 -11.53
CA TYR A 12 3.40 -37.71 -11.54
C TYR A 12 3.88 -37.55 -10.08
N ASP A 13 5.12 -37.98 -9.76
CA ASP A 13 5.82 -37.78 -8.47
C ASP A 13 6.15 -36.29 -8.18
N GLN A 14 5.25 -35.36 -8.51
CA GLN A 14 5.30 -34.02 -7.97
C GLN A 14 4.83 -34.08 -6.51
N THR A 15 5.66 -33.62 -5.58
CA THR A 15 5.29 -33.43 -4.17
C THR A 15 4.36 -32.21 -4.03
N VAL A 16 3.20 -32.26 -4.69
CA VAL A 16 2.13 -31.28 -4.46
C VAL A 16 1.41 -31.68 -3.18
N THR A 17 1.66 -30.97 -2.09
CA THR A 17 0.94 -31.19 -0.84
C THR A 17 -0.22 -30.20 -0.75
N ILE A 18 -1.45 -30.71 -0.74
CA ILE A 18 -2.65 -29.89 -0.53
C ILE A 18 -3.20 -30.16 0.86
N LYS A 19 -3.28 -29.11 1.68
CA LYS A 19 -3.89 -29.16 3.01
C LYS A 19 -5.11 -28.26 3.07
N ALA A 20 -6.24 -28.81 3.49
CA ALA A 20 -7.47 -28.05 3.72
C ALA A 20 -7.59 -27.72 5.21
N LEU A 21 -7.77 -26.45 5.55
CA LEU A 21 -8.15 -26.08 6.92
C LEU A 21 -9.63 -26.40 7.19
N PRO A 22 -10.04 -26.55 8.47
CA PRO A 22 -11.43 -26.81 8.83
C PRO A 22 -12.37 -25.78 8.22
N ARG A 23 -13.54 -26.25 7.76
CA ARG A 23 -14.57 -25.37 7.18
C ARG A 23 -15.07 -24.37 8.22
N PRO A 24 -15.48 -23.15 7.81
CA PRO A 24 -16.15 -22.22 8.71
C PRO A 24 -17.42 -22.86 9.28
N LYS A 25 -17.71 -22.57 10.57
CA LYS A 25 -18.87 -23.13 11.28
C LYS A 25 -20.22 -22.60 10.77
N GLU A 26 -20.21 -21.41 10.19
CA GLU A 26 -21.35 -20.81 9.50
C GLU A 26 -21.02 -20.74 8.01
N GLU A 27 -21.83 -21.40 7.19
CA GLU A 27 -21.65 -21.33 5.73
C GLU A 27 -22.00 -19.93 5.24
N PRO A 28 -21.12 -19.27 4.47
CA PRO A 28 -21.44 -17.98 3.87
C PRO A 28 -22.63 -18.12 2.93
N THR A 29 -23.64 -17.28 3.11
CA THR A 29 -24.88 -17.32 2.33
C THR A 29 -24.57 -17.23 0.84
N ARG A 30 -24.87 -18.30 0.10
CA ARG A 30 -24.77 -18.31 -1.37
C ARG A 30 -25.87 -17.42 -1.93
N PRO A 31 -25.57 -16.45 -2.81
CA PRO A 31 -26.61 -15.70 -3.51
C PRO A 31 -27.50 -16.67 -4.29
N THR A 32 -28.81 -16.55 -4.15
CA THR A 32 -29.80 -17.33 -4.92
C THR A 32 -29.99 -16.80 -6.32
N ASP A 33 -29.54 -15.57 -6.59
CA ASP A 33 -29.88 -14.83 -7.80
C ASP A 33 -28.65 -14.66 -8.69
N SER A 34 -28.83 -14.99 -9.97
CA SER A 34 -27.80 -14.97 -11.03
C SER A 34 -27.30 -13.58 -11.47
N GLU A 35 -27.56 -12.53 -10.68
CA GLU A 35 -27.46 -11.13 -11.13
C GLU A 35 -26.05 -10.55 -11.25
N ASN A 36 -24.99 -11.24 -10.83
CA ASN A 36 -23.63 -10.69 -10.87
C ASN A 36 -22.69 -11.36 -11.90
N ARG A 37 -23.16 -11.53 -13.15
CA ARG A 37 -22.28 -11.87 -14.29
C ARG A 37 -21.45 -10.68 -14.80
N VAL A 38 -21.63 -9.48 -14.25
CA VAL A 38 -21.09 -8.24 -14.81
C VAL A 38 -19.78 -7.85 -14.13
N CYS A 39 -18.67 -8.41 -14.61
CA CYS A 39 -17.36 -7.78 -14.52
C CYS A 39 -16.57 -8.16 -15.77
N GLY A 40 -16.55 -7.27 -16.78
CA GLY A 40 -15.42 -7.20 -17.72
C GLY A 40 -15.67 -7.42 -19.21
N ASP A 41 -16.89 -7.36 -19.74
CA ASP A 41 -17.11 -7.56 -21.20
C ASP A 41 -16.35 -6.53 -22.09
N ASP A 42 -15.97 -5.38 -21.54
CA ASP A 42 -15.33 -4.27 -22.28
C ASP A 42 -13.80 -4.16 -22.14
N LEU A 43 -13.12 -5.05 -21.40
CA LEU A 43 -11.69 -4.86 -21.05
C LEU A 43 -10.68 -5.70 -21.83
N VAL A 44 -11.09 -6.51 -22.82
CA VAL A 44 -10.18 -7.44 -23.50
C VAL A 44 -10.07 -7.17 -25.00
N SER A 45 -8.84 -6.89 -25.45
CA SER A 45 -8.49 -6.76 -26.87
C SER A 45 -8.84 -8.03 -27.64
N ALA A 46 -9.20 -7.92 -28.92
CA ALA A 46 -9.58 -9.08 -29.74
C ALA A 46 -8.44 -10.11 -29.92
N LEU A 47 -7.17 -9.74 -29.66
CA LEU A 47 -6.02 -10.63 -29.76
C LEU A 47 -5.84 -11.56 -28.55
N ASP A 48 -6.27 -11.17 -27.36
CA ASP A 48 -6.15 -11.99 -26.14
C ASP A 48 -7.24 -13.07 -26.03
N ARG A 49 -8.23 -13.04 -26.93
CA ARG A 49 -9.40 -13.95 -26.96
C ARG A 49 -9.10 -15.33 -27.55
N GLN A 50 -7.88 -15.62 -28.00
CA GLN A 50 -7.63 -16.76 -28.90
C GLN A 50 -7.03 -18.04 -28.30
N VAL A 51 -6.78 -18.17 -26.98
CA VAL A 51 -6.00 -19.34 -26.47
C VAL A 51 -6.68 -20.22 -25.40
N TYR A 52 -7.81 -19.84 -24.79
CA TYR A 52 -8.34 -20.58 -23.63
C TYR A 52 -9.74 -21.17 -23.86
N LYS A 53 -9.83 -22.28 -24.61
CA LYS A 53 -11.13 -22.81 -25.06
C LYS A 53 -11.93 -23.57 -24.00
N THR A 54 -11.32 -24.21 -22.98
CA THR A 54 -12.04 -24.85 -21.85
C THR A 54 -11.15 -25.00 -20.61
N PRO A 55 -11.73 -25.15 -19.40
CA PRO A 55 -10.99 -25.45 -18.17
C PRO A 55 -10.11 -26.71 -18.27
N LEU A 56 -10.64 -27.79 -18.86
CA LEU A 56 -9.93 -29.05 -19.03
C LEU A 56 -8.69 -28.88 -19.91
N PHE A 57 -8.80 -28.13 -21.01
CA PHE A 57 -7.68 -27.84 -21.89
C PHE A 57 -6.55 -27.07 -21.19
N MET A 58 -6.89 -26.17 -20.26
CA MET A 58 -5.88 -25.46 -19.47
C MET A 58 -5.15 -26.37 -18.49
N ILE A 59 -5.87 -27.27 -17.81
CA ILE A 59 -5.29 -28.27 -16.91
C ILE A 59 -4.32 -29.17 -17.69
N GLU A 60 -4.74 -29.68 -18.85
CA GLU A 60 -3.91 -30.53 -19.72
C GLU A 60 -2.69 -29.76 -20.26
N THR A 61 -2.87 -28.51 -20.67
CA THR A 61 -1.78 -27.67 -21.17
C THR A 61 -0.74 -27.39 -20.08
N TRP A 62 -1.18 -27.14 -18.85
CA TRP A 62 -0.29 -26.96 -17.71
C TRP A 62 0.49 -28.25 -17.40
N ALA A 63 -0.21 -29.39 -17.30
CA ALA A 63 0.42 -30.67 -17.02
C ALA A 63 1.49 -31.03 -18.06
N ARG A 64 1.19 -30.85 -19.35
CA ARG A 64 2.17 -31.05 -20.44
C ARG A 64 3.33 -30.07 -20.35
N GLY A 65 3.06 -28.77 -20.12
CA GLY A 65 4.11 -27.76 -20.00
C GLY A 65 5.06 -28.03 -18.83
N GLN A 66 4.55 -28.49 -17.70
CA GLN A 66 5.35 -28.91 -16.55
C GLN A 66 6.22 -30.14 -16.88
N GLN A 67 5.65 -31.12 -17.59
CA GLN A 67 6.39 -32.31 -18.02
C GLN A 67 7.52 -31.97 -19.01
N GLU A 68 7.27 -31.11 -20.00
CA GLU A 68 8.29 -30.63 -20.94
C GLU A 68 9.39 -29.82 -20.22
N ALA A 69 8.97 -28.97 -19.28
CA ALA A 69 9.87 -28.09 -18.54
C ALA A 69 10.69 -28.83 -17.49
N PHE A 70 10.21 -29.90 -16.85
CA PHE A 70 10.89 -30.48 -15.69
C PHE A 70 11.06 -32.00 -15.72
N GLY A 71 10.46 -32.70 -16.69
CA GLY A 71 10.50 -34.15 -16.74
C GLY A 71 9.85 -34.77 -15.50
N GLN A 72 10.54 -35.71 -14.85
CA GLN A 72 10.06 -36.42 -13.65
C GLN A 72 10.34 -35.67 -12.33
N GLN A 73 11.16 -34.61 -12.32
CA GLN A 73 11.56 -33.87 -11.13
C GLN A 73 11.09 -32.40 -11.20
N GLY A 74 9.80 -32.20 -10.93
CA GLY A 74 9.17 -30.88 -10.87
C GLY A 74 9.58 -30.05 -9.64
N PRO A 75 9.19 -28.77 -9.59
CA PRO A 75 9.34 -27.96 -8.37
C PRO A 75 8.49 -28.54 -7.23
N ALA A 76 8.93 -28.34 -5.99
CA ALA A 76 8.11 -28.68 -4.82
C ALA A 76 7.03 -27.61 -4.64
N ILE A 77 5.77 -28.02 -4.48
CA ILE A 77 4.62 -27.10 -4.35
C ILE A 77 3.80 -27.50 -3.11
N ALA A 78 3.57 -26.57 -2.20
CA ALA A 78 2.65 -26.75 -1.08
C ALA A 78 1.53 -25.72 -1.15
N ILE A 79 0.29 -26.18 -1.02
CA ILE A 79 -0.91 -25.34 -1.07
C ILE A 79 -1.73 -25.59 0.19
N GLU A 80 -1.92 -24.55 1.01
CA GLU A 80 -2.89 -24.55 2.08
C GLU A 80 -4.13 -23.76 1.64
N LYS A 81 -5.31 -24.40 1.67
CA LYS A 81 -6.58 -23.77 1.30
C LYS A 81 -7.42 -23.49 2.53
N SER A 82 -8.00 -22.30 2.59
CA SER A 82 -8.83 -21.85 3.70
C SER A 82 -9.93 -20.88 3.23
N TYR A 83 -10.84 -20.57 4.15
CA TYR A 83 -11.82 -19.51 3.97
C TYR A 83 -11.37 -18.24 4.67
N ARG A 84 -11.45 -17.11 3.97
CA ARG A 84 -11.15 -15.77 4.50
C ARG A 84 -12.23 -14.79 4.08
N LYS A 85 -12.84 -14.10 5.05
CA LYS A 85 -13.77 -13.00 4.73
C LYS A 85 -13.00 -11.93 3.93
N TRP A 86 -13.47 -11.64 2.72
CA TRP A 86 -12.82 -10.72 1.79
C TRP A 86 -13.85 -9.84 1.10
N GLU A 87 -13.68 -8.52 1.20
CA GLU A 87 -14.62 -7.53 0.67
C GLU A 87 -14.23 -7.02 -0.72
N GLY A 88 -12.95 -7.14 -1.10
CA GLY A 88 -12.47 -6.82 -2.45
C GLY A 88 -12.90 -7.84 -3.49
N THR A 89 -12.48 -7.66 -4.74
CA THR A 89 -12.81 -8.60 -5.83
C THR A 89 -11.89 -9.83 -5.81
N ALA A 90 -10.58 -9.60 -5.91
CA ALA A 90 -9.54 -10.62 -5.88
C ALA A 90 -8.18 -9.95 -5.62
N HIS A 91 -7.22 -10.71 -5.10
CA HIS A 91 -5.89 -10.20 -4.75
C HIS A 91 -4.83 -11.31 -4.78
N LEU A 92 -3.66 -11.00 -5.34
CA LEU A 92 -2.43 -11.76 -5.18
C LEU A 92 -1.45 -10.97 -4.31
N GLU A 93 -0.87 -11.64 -3.32
CA GLU A 93 0.06 -11.05 -2.37
C GLU A 93 1.34 -11.89 -2.27
N ILE A 94 2.50 -11.25 -2.31
CA ILE A 94 3.78 -11.91 -2.00
C ILE A 94 3.97 -11.84 -0.47
N GLU A 95 4.06 -13.00 0.17
CA GLU A 95 4.11 -13.13 1.63
C GLU A 95 5.55 -12.99 2.15
N SER A 96 6.52 -13.51 1.40
CA SER A 96 7.94 -13.43 1.74
C SER A 96 8.81 -13.00 0.53
N PRO A 97 9.92 -12.28 0.75
CA PRO A 97 10.85 -11.93 -0.31
C PRO A 97 11.40 -13.16 -1.01
N ALA A 98 11.30 -13.17 -2.33
CA ALA A 98 11.85 -14.23 -3.17
C ALA A 98 13.31 -13.93 -3.56
N LEU A 99 14.18 -13.70 -2.57
CA LEU A 99 15.61 -13.54 -2.85
C LEU A 99 16.18 -14.87 -3.36
N LEU A 100 16.94 -14.81 -4.45
CA LEU A 100 17.57 -15.99 -5.02
C LEU A 100 18.78 -16.37 -4.17
N SER A 101 18.79 -17.61 -3.71
CA SER A 101 19.91 -18.20 -2.98
C SER A 101 20.64 -19.24 -3.84
N ASN A 102 21.76 -19.77 -3.35
CA ASN A 102 22.43 -20.90 -4.01
C ASN A 102 21.63 -22.21 -3.91
N GLU A 103 20.67 -22.31 -2.98
CA GLU A 103 19.72 -23.43 -2.92
C GLU A 103 18.62 -23.32 -3.99
N GLY A 104 18.42 -22.12 -4.55
CA GLY A 104 17.37 -21.82 -5.50
C GLY A 104 16.42 -20.71 -5.03
N LEU A 105 15.23 -20.71 -5.61
CA LEU A 105 14.18 -19.72 -5.40
C LEU A 105 13.03 -20.34 -4.60
N LYS A 106 12.78 -19.80 -3.40
CA LYS A 106 11.63 -20.16 -2.57
C LYS A 106 10.58 -19.05 -2.69
N LEU A 107 9.47 -19.36 -3.33
CA LEU A 107 8.32 -18.47 -3.48
C LEU A 107 7.32 -18.76 -2.38
N HIS A 108 6.79 -17.71 -1.78
CA HIS A 108 5.70 -17.79 -0.83
C HIS A 108 4.74 -16.63 -1.09
N PHE A 109 3.54 -16.97 -1.52
CA PHE A 109 2.52 -16.01 -1.92
C PHE A 109 1.14 -16.52 -1.56
N SER A 110 0.16 -15.62 -1.52
CA SER A 110 -1.23 -15.97 -1.33
C SER A 110 -2.10 -15.39 -2.42
N VAL A 111 -3.22 -16.08 -2.67
CA VAL A 111 -4.26 -15.66 -3.59
C VAL A 111 -5.58 -15.69 -2.84
N THR A 112 -6.32 -14.59 -2.92
CA THR A 112 -7.64 -14.45 -2.30
C THR A 112 -8.64 -14.00 -3.35
N GLY A 113 -9.76 -14.69 -3.45
CA GLY A 113 -10.88 -14.31 -4.31
C GLY A 113 -12.13 -14.04 -3.47
N ASN A 114 -12.99 -13.15 -3.91
CA ASN A 114 -14.33 -13.08 -3.36
C ASN A 114 -15.17 -14.18 -4.02
N PRO A 115 -15.68 -15.15 -3.25
CA PRO A 115 -16.36 -16.30 -3.82
C PRO A 115 -17.59 -15.91 -4.63
N ARG A 116 -18.23 -14.76 -4.31
CA ARG A 116 -19.36 -14.21 -5.04
C ARG A 116 -19.08 -13.95 -6.52
N TYR A 117 -17.86 -13.51 -6.84
CA TYR A 117 -17.49 -13.10 -8.20
C TYR A 117 -16.51 -14.07 -8.88
N MET A 118 -15.75 -14.81 -8.08
CA MET A 118 -14.51 -15.46 -8.51
C MET A 118 -14.41 -16.96 -8.15
N ALA A 119 -15.50 -17.57 -7.71
CA ALA A 119 -15.54 -19.00 -7.34
C ALA A 119 -16.79 -19.72 -7.88
N GLN A 120 -17.19 -19.43 -9.12
CA GLN A 120 -18.23 -20.19 -9.79
C GLN A 120 -17.70 -21.56 -10.23
N PRO A 121 -18.56 -22.58 -10.39
CA PRO A 121 -18.14 -23.87 -10.92
C PRO A 121 -17.36 -23.68 -12.23
N GLN A 122 -16.20 -24.35 -12.34
CA GLN A 122 -15.30 -24.31 -13.51
C GLN A 122 -14.52 -23.01 -13.73
N ASP A 123 -14.67 -21.99 -12.88
CA ASP A 123 -13.74 -20.87 -12.84
C ASP A 123 -12.32 -21.40 -12.55
N LEU A 124 -11.29 -20.72 -13.05
CA LEU A 124 -9.90 -21.10 -12.87
C LEU A 124 -9.04 -19.89 -12.52
N ILE A 125 -7.99 -20.12 -11.73
CA ILE A 125 -6.99 -19.10 -11.41
C ILE A 125 -5.61 -19.64 -11.77
N PRO A 126 -5.18 -19.51 -13.05
CA PRO A 126 -3.78 -19.70 -13.39
C PRO A 126 -2.91 -18.60 -12.78
N ILE A 127 -1.76 -19.01 -12.26
CA ILE A 127 -0.74 -18.13 -11.73
C ILE A 127 0.52 -18.27 -12.56
N TYR A 128 1.01 -17.17 -13.09
CA TYR A 128 2.13 -17.12 -14.01
C TYR A 128 3.35 -16.46 -13.38
N LEU A 129 4.52 -17.05 -13.62
CA LEU A 129 5.81 -16.42 -13.43
C LEU A 129 6.23 -15.76 -14.75
N GLU A 130 6.52 -14.46 -14.70
CA GLU A 130 6.76 -13.60 -15.85
C GLU A 130 8.16 -13.03 -15.82
N THR A 131 8.78 -12.91 -16.99
CA THR A 131 10.10 -12.27 -17.11
C THR A 131 9.99 -10.84 -17.65
N PRO A 132 10.83 -9.91 -17.20
CA PRO A 132 10.93 -8.58 -17.79
C PRO A 132 11.47 -8.68 -19.23
N THR A 133 11.00 -7.78 -20.10
CA THR A 133 11.37 -7.70 -21.51
C THR A 133 11.90 -6.30 -21.82
N ALA A 134 12.78 -6.21 -22.83
CA ALA A 134 13.32 -4.92 -23.28
C ALA A 134 12.26 -4.07 -24.02
N ASP A 135 11.25 -4.72 -24.59
CA ASP A 135 10.09 -4.05 -25.19
C ASP A 135 9.02 -3.83 -24.11
N THR A 136 8.96 -2.60 -23.59
CA THR A 136 7.95 -2.20 -22.57
C THR A 136 6.51 -2.28 -23.07
N LYS A 137 6.28 -2.52 -24.37
CA LYS A 137 4.93 -2.79 -24.93
C LYS A 137 4.58 -4.28 -24.96
N LYS A 138 5.53 -5.16 -24.61
CA LYS A 138 5.34 -6.61 -24.48
C LYS A 138 5.89 -7.13 -23.14
N PRO A 139 5.48 -6.56 -22.01
CA PRO A 139 5.85 -7.13 -20.72
C PRO A 139 5.32 -8.58 -20.62
N GLY A 140 6.12 -9.48 -20.07
CA GLY A 140 5.70 -10.88 -19.89
C GLY A 140 5.67 -11.72 -21.18
N GLU A 141 6.50 -11.43 -22.19
CA GLU A 141 6.65 -12.28 -23.41
C GLU A 141 6.95 -13.76 -23.08
N ARG A 142 7.45 -14.04 -21.87
CA ARG A 142 7.58 -15.40 -21.33
C ARG A 142 6.78 -15.52 -20.05
N GLN A 143 5.82 -16.43 -20.07
CA GLN A 143 4.99 -16.78 -18.92
C GLN A 143 5.10 -18.28 -18.69
N LEU A 144 5.43 -18.66 -17.47
CA LEU A 144 5.31 -20.05 -17.02
C LEU A 144 4.16 -20.12 -16.03
N MET A 145 3.18 -20.98 -16.29
CA MET A 145 2.16 -21.26 -15.30
C MET A 145 2.78 -22.06 -14.13
N VAL A 146 2.85 -21.42 -12.97
CA VAL A 146 3.37 -21.95 -11.70
C VAL A 146 2.39 -22.94 -11.11
N VAL A 147 1.13 -22.53 -10.99
CA VAL A 147 0.04 -23.32 -10.41
C VAL A 147 -1.28 -22.91 -11.05
N LEU A 148 -2.22 -23.86 -11.09
CA LEU A 148 -3.59 -23.65 -11.53
C LEU A 148 -4.53 -23.99 -10.36
N ILE A 149 -5.36 -23.04 -9.95
CA ILE A 149 -6.31 -23.22 -8.85
C ILE A 149 -7.72 -23.31 -9.41
N GLU A 150 -8.51 -24.21 -8.84
CA GLU A 150 -9.97 -24.25 -9.02
C GLU A 150 -10.62 -23.68 -7.75
N PRO A 151 -11.10 -22.42 -7.80
CA PRO A 151 -11.73 -21.78 -6.65
C PRO A 151 -13.10 -22.38 -6.33
N THR A 152 -13.42 -22.46 -5.04
CA THR A 152 -14.76 -22.90 -4.58
C THR A 152 -15.33 -21.92 -3.57
N TRP A 153 -16.63 -22.02 -3.30
CA TRP A 153 -17.28 -21.18 -2.29
C TRP A 153 -16.69 -21.38 -0.89
N ASP A 154 -16.31 -22.62 -0.58
CA ASP A 154 -15.85 -23.04 0.75
C ASP A 154 -14.37 -22.70 0.98
N TYR A 155 -13.61 -22.47 -0.09
CA TYR A 155 -12.19 -22.12 -0.06
C TYR A 155 -11.95 -20.99 -1.04
N ASN A 156 -11.75 -19.78 -0.53
CA ASN A 156 -11.55 -18.58 -1.32
C ASN A 156 -10.17 -17.94 -1.07
N HIS A 157 -9.32 -18.60 -0.29
CA HIS A 157 -7.96 -18.21 0.01
C HIS A 157 -7.00 -19.39 -0.12
N TRP A 158 -5.87 -19.17 -0.77
CA TRP A 158 -4.80 -20.15 -0.97
C TRP A 158 -3.46 -19.55 -0.60
N GLU A 159 -2.77 -20.17 0.34
CA GLU A 159 -1.38 -19.89 0.67
C GLU A 159 -0.49 -20.91 -0.05
N ILE A 160 0.42 -20.44 -0.89
CA ILE A 160 1.16 -21.26 -1.84
C ILE A 160 2.65 -21.05 -1.64
N ARG A 161 3.37 -22.17 -1.50
CA ARG A 161 4.83 -22.21 -1.41
C ARG A 161 5.39 -23.03 -2.56
N VAL A 162 6.36 -22.48 -3.29
CA VAL A 162 6.98 -23.13 -4.44
C VAL A 162 8.49 -23.05 -4.33
N GLU A 163 9.18 -24.17 -4.49
CA GLU A 163 10.64 -24.20 -4.47
C GLU A 163 11.20 -24.64 -5.82
N TYR A 164 12.01 -23.78 -6.43
CA TYR A 164 12.76 -24.05 -7.65
C TYR A 164 14.24 -24.16 -7.34
N THR A 165 14.88 -25.24 -7.78
CA THR A 165 16.35 -25.30 -7.88
C THR A 165 16.87 -24.30 -8.92
N LEU A 166 18.16 -23.97 -8.86
CA LEU A 166 18.80 -23.09 -9.85
C LEU A 166 18.68 -23.64 -11.28
N GLN A 167 18.84 -24.95 -11.48
CA GLN A 167 18.71 -25.59 -12.78
C GLN A 167 17.28 -25.50 -13.32
N GLN A 168 16.27 -25.76 -12.48
CA GLN A 168 14.85 -25.60 -12.87
C GLN A 168 14.56 -24.15 -13.26
N LEU A 169 15.02 -23.19 -12.46
CA LEU A 169 14.83 -21.77 -12.74
C LEU A 169 15.53 -21.33 -14.03
N ALA A 170 16.79 -21.73 -14.25
CA ALA A 170 17.50 -21.44 -15.49
C ALA A 170 16.81 -22.01 -16.72
N LYS A 171 16.26 -23.23 -16.64
CA LYS A 171 15.53 -23.87 -17.74
C LYS A 171 14.29 -23.07 -18.14
N ILE A 172 13.48 -22.64 -17.17
CA ILE A 172 12.26 -21.86 -17.47
C ILE A 172 12.55 -20.43 -17.91
N LEU A 173 13.65 -19.85 -17.43
CA LEU A 173 14.14 -18.55 -17.88
C LEU A 173 14.89 -18.63 -19.22
N LYS A 174 15.06 -19.84 -19.78
CA LYS A 174 15.86 -20.15 -20.99
C LYS A 174 17.27 -19.56 -20.93
N ILE A 175 17.90 -19.71 -19.77
CA ILE A 175 19.32 -19.42 -19.56
C ILE A 175 20.06 -20.70 -19.93
N ASN A 176 20.91 -20.62 -20.95
CA ASN A 176 21.73 -21.74 -21.42
C ASN A 176 23.15 -21.58 -20.83
N PRO A 177 23.45 -22.17 -19.67
CA PRO A 177 24.76 -22.02 -19.05
C PRO A 177 25.79 -22.87 -19.81
N SER A 178 27.03 -22.38 -19.89
CA SER A 178 28.18 -23.19 -20.34
C SER A 178 28.77 -24.08 -19.23
N GLY A 179 28.24 -24.00 -18.00
CA GLY A 179 28.70 -24.73 -16.81
C GLY A 179 27.62 -24.85 -15.74
N PRO A 180 27.97 -25.13 -14.47
CA PRO A 180 26.99 -25.19 -13.36
C PRO A 180 26.23 -23.86 -13.22
N VAL A 181 24.90 -23.94 -13.11
CA VAL A 181 24.07 -22.73 -12.89
C VAL A 181 24.35 -22.18 -11.50
N THR A 182 24.65 -20.89 -11.42
CA THR A 182 24.78 -20.16 -10.16
C THR A 182 23.68 -19.12 -10.02
N ALA A 183 23.36 -18.72 -8.79
CA ALA A 183 22.44 -17.62 -8.53
C ALA A 183 22.91 -16.32 -9.21
N HIS A 184 24.22 -16.09 -9.28
CA HIS A 184 24.79 -14.92 -9.95
C HIS A 184 24.47 -14.89 -11.44
N MET A 185 24.58 -16.02 -12.15
CA MET A 185 24.25 -16.08 -13.58
C MET A 185 22.79 -15.71 -13.87
N ILE A 186 21.87 -16.14 -13.00
CA ILE A 186 20.45 -15.79 -13.13
C ILE A 186 20.25 -14.30 -12.83
N THR A 187 20.84 -13.81 -11.75
CA THR A 187 20.63 -12.43 -11.26
C THR A 187 21.37 -11.36 -12.05
N GLN A 188 22.40 -11.74 -12.82
CA GLN A 188 22.99 -10.87 -13.84
C GLN A 188 21.98 -10.52 -14.93
N ARG A 189 21.14 -11.48 -15.35
CA ARG A 189 20.17 -11.32 -16.43
C ARG A 189 18.79 -10.87 -15.95
N TYR A 190 18.36 -11.36 -14.79
CA TYR A 190 17.05 -11.11 -14.21
C TYR A 190 17.21 -10.70 -12.75
N ARG A 191 17.07 -9.41 -12.46
CA ARG A 191 17.05 -8.92 -11.07
C ARG A 191 15.66 -9.04 -10.44
N GLU A 192 14.62 -9.12 -11.27
CA GLU A 192 13.22 -9.22 -10.87
C GLU A 192 12.42 -10.09 -11.84
N LEU A 193 11.31 -10.63 -11.34
CA LEU A 193 10.29 -11.40 -12.06
C LEU A 193 8.91 -10.90 -11.63
N GLY A 194 7.86 -11.25 -12.36
CA GLY A 194 6.47 -10.98 -11.99
C GLY A 194 5.73 -12.27 -11.63
N LEU A 195 4.86 -12.21 -10.64
CA LEU A 195 3.88 -13.24 -10.35
C LEU A 195 2.50 -12.66 -10.60
N ARG A 196 1.78 -13.20 -11.59
CA ARG A 196 0.47 -12.73 -12.00
C ARG A 196 -0.57 -13.82 -11.84
N ALA A 197 -1.64 -13.54 -11.11
CA ALA A 197 -2.84 -14.37 -11.09
C ALA A 197 -3.87 -13.79 -12.06
N GLN A 198 -4.45 -14.64 -12.90
CA GLN A 198 -5.57 -14.29 -13.76
C GLN A 198 -6.79 -15.08 -13.32
N TRP A 199 -7.90 -14.43 -13.00
CA TRP A 199 -9.17 -15.10 -12.72
C TRP A 199 -9.91 -15.26 -14.03
N LEU A 200 -10.09 -16.51 -14.40
CA LEU A 200 -10.80 -16.92 -15.59
C LEU A 200 -12.18 -17.41 -15.20
N GLY A 201 -13.20 -16.80 -15.79
CA GLY A 201 -14.56 -17.23 -15.58
C GLY A 201 -15.17 -17.84 -16.83
N VAL A 202 -16.09 -18.78 -16.64
CA VAL A 202 -16.84 -19.34 -17.76
C VAL A 202 -17.73 -18.26 -18.36
N ALA A 203 -17.58 -18.02 -19.67
CA ALA A 203 -18.47 -17.24 -20.49
C ALA A 203 -19.15 -18.17 -21.50
N ASP A 204 -20.48 -18.13 -21.55
CA ASP A 204 -21.25 -18.79 -22.61
C ASP A 204 -21.22 -17.90 -23.85
N GLN A 205 -20.31 -18.19 -24.77
CA GLN A 205 -20.33 -17.60 -26.11
C GLN A 205 -20.79 -18.64 -27.11
N GLN A 206 -21.95 -18.41 -27.73
CA GLN A 206 -22.44 -19.24 -28.86
C GLN A 206 -22.48 -20.75 -28.54
N GLN A 207 -22.90 -21.13 -27.32
CA GLN A 207 -22.96 -22.51 -26.82
C GLN A 207 -21.59 -23.21 -26.64
N ILE A 208 -20.49 -22.46 -26.65
CA ILE A 208 -19.15 -22.94 -26.28
C ILE A 208 -18.76 -22.28 -24.95
N GLN A 209 -18.46 -23.09 -23.94
CA GLN A 209 -17.94 -22.61 -22.65
C GLN A 209 -16.48 -22.21 -22.83
N VAL A 210 -16.22 -20.90 -22.94
CA VAL A 210 -14.87 -20.33 -23.07
C VAL A 210 -14.51 -19.65 -21.76
N ASN A 211 -13.25 -19.74 -21.36
CA ASN A 211 -12.74 -19.04 -20.18
C ASN A 211 -12.28 -17.62 -20.58
N GLY A 212 -13.00 -16.60 -20.11
CA GLY A 212 -12.64 -15.19 -20.28
C GLY A 212 -11.94 -14.63 -19.03
N VAL A 213 -10.97 -13.73 -19.21
CA VAL A 213 -10.31 -13.04 -18.10
C VAL A 213 -11.30 -12.08 -17.44
N ARG A 214 -11.67 -12.34 -16.18
CA ARG A 214 -12.54 -11.47 -15.37
C ARG A 214 -11.75 -10.48 -14.52
N HIS A 215 -10.54 -10.87 -14.10
CA HIS A 215 -9.68 -10.04 -13.26
C HIS A 215 -8.22 -10.49 -13.35
N GLU A 216 -7.30 -9.56 -13.12
CA GLU A 216 -5.87 -9.83 -12.99
C GLU A 216 -5.32 -9.17 -11.73
N SER A 217 -4.42 -9.86 -11.05
CA SER A 217 -3.71 -9.31 -9.89
C SER A 217 -2.25 -9.75 -9.91
N GLY A 218 -1.36 -8.81 -9.62
CA GLY A 218 0.08 -9.05 -9.68
C GLY A 218 0.69 -8.82 -11.07
N GLY A 219 1.96 -9.18 -11.23
CA GLY A 219 2.73 -9.01 -12.47
C GLY A 219 3.77 -7.89 -12.41
N LEU A 220 4.58 -7.78 -13.47
CA LEU A 220 5.67 -6.79 -13.53
C LEU A 220 5.19 -5.34 -13.67
N ASP A 221 4.03 -5.12 -14.29
CA ASP A 221 3.49 -3.76 -14.52
C ASP A 221 2.45 -3.35 -13.49
N GLN A 222 2.15 -4.21 -12.51
CA GLN A 222 1.10 -3.95 -11.54
C GLN A 222 1.46 -2.74 -10.67
N LYS A 223 0.57 -1.75 -10.66
CA LYS A 223 0.69 -0.56 -9.80
C LYS A 223 0.72 -1.00 -8.33
N GLY A 224 1.63 -0.42 -7.54
CA GLY A 224 1.87 -0.81 -6.14
C GLY A 224 2.75 -2.04 -5.96
N GLY A 225 3.20 -2.69 -7.04
CA GLY A 225 4.19 -3.76 -6.98
C GLY A 225 3.68 -5.09 -6.44
N SER A 226 2.36 -5.29 -6.32
CA SER A 226 1.84 -6.62 -6.00
C SER A 226 2.31 -7.61 -7.08
N GLY A 227 2.71 -8.82 -6.66
CA GLY A 227 3.29 -9.81 -7.55
C GLY A 227 4.74 -9.56 -8.01
N LYS A 228 5.38 -8.42 -7.70
CA LYS A 228 6.81 -8.24 -8.05
C LYS A 228 7.69 -9.13 -7.18
N LEU A 229 8.47 -9.98 -7.82
CA LEU A 229 9.42 -10.89 -7.18
C LEU A 229 10.84 -10.36 -7.40
N ARG A 230 11.49 -9.96 -6.30
CA ARG A 230 12.84 -9.43 -6.35
C ARG A 230 13.86 -10.52 -6.06
N LEU A 231 14.75 -10.82 -7.01
CA LEU A 231 15.74 -11.90 -6.88
C LEU A 231 17.01 -11.47 -6.13
N VAL A 232 17.30 -10.16 -6.06
CA VAL A 232 18.45 -9.59 -5.32
C VAL A 232 18.02 -8.37 -4.52
N PRO A 233 18.63 -8.05 -3.37
CA PRO A 233 18.29 -6.80 -2.68
C PRO A 233 18.38 -5.57 -3.59
N TYR A 234 17.55 -4.57 -3.30
CA TYR A 234 17.65 -3.28 -3.97
C TYR A 234 18.96 -2.60 -3.57
N THR A 235 19.62 -1.97 -4.53
CA THR A 235 20.72 -1.03 -4.24
C THR A 235 20.17 0.37 -4.02
N LEU A 236 20.82 1.19 -3.20
CA LEU A 236 20.41 2.59 -3.03
C LEU A 236 20.44 3.37 -4.35
N LEU A 237 21.35 3.02 -5.27
CA LEU A 237 21.43 3.63 -6.60
C LEU A 237 20.21 3.31 -7.46
N GLU A 238 19.78 2.04 -7.49
CA GLU A 238 18.55 1.62 -8.17
C GLU A 238 17.35 2.38 -7.62
N LEU A 239 17.27 2.56 -6.29
CA LEU A 239 16.18 3.29 -5.65
C LEU A 239 16.21 4.78 -5.98
N ALA A 240 17.39 5.41 -5.89
CA ALA A 240 17.58 6.82 -6.24
C ALA A 240 17.26 7.10 -7.73
N GLY A 241 17.57 6.15 -8.62
CA GLY A 241 17.26 6.26 -10.06
C GLY A 241 15.76 6.21 -10.39
N THR A 242 14.92 5.86 -9.42
CA THR A 242 13.47 5.72 -9.60
C THR A 242 12.69 6.90 -9.03
N GLU A 243 13.43 7.89 -8.53
CA GLU A 243 12.91 9.15 -8.01
C GLU A 243 12.18 9.96 -9.07
N ASN A 244 10.84 9.89 -9.06
CA ASN A 244 9.94 10.67 -9.90
C ASN A 244 8.84 11.31 -9.05
N ARG A 245 8.43 12.56 -9.35
CA ARG A 245 7.30 13.20 -8.66
C ARG A 245 6.03 12.34 -8.79
N ARG A 246 5.24 12.19 -7.72
CA ARG A 246 3.95 11.49 -7.83
C ARG A 246 3.05 12.28 -8.77
N ASN A 247 2.49 11.59 -9.77
CA ASN A 247 1.52 12.19 -10.68
C ASN A 247 0.06 11.85 -10.33
N THR A 248 -0.21 10.83 -9.49
CA THR A 248 -1.59 10.30 -9.37
C THR A 248 -2.04 9.76 -8.00
N SER A 249 -1.23 9.67 -6.93
CA SER A 249 -1.71 9.04 -5.68
C SER A 249 -1.18 9.69 -4.40
N TRP A 250 -2.11 9.95 -3.46
CA TRP A 250 -1.88 10.58 -2.16
C TRP A 250 -1.08 9.68 -1.20
N ASN A 251 -1.36 8.38 -1.20
CA ASN A 251 -0.71 7.37 -0.37
C ASN A 251 0.18 6.46 -1.20
N MET A 252 1.37 6.17 -0.67
CA MET A 252 2.25 5.15 -1.23
C MET A 252 2.88 4.34 -0.09
N SER A 253 2.73 3.03 -0.14
CA SER A 253 3.22 2.09 0.86
C SER A 253 4.03 0.97 0.21
N GLU A 254 4.99 0.44 0.95
CA GLU A 254 5.66 -0.80 0.56
C GLU A 254 6.03 -1.60 1.82
N LYS A 255 5.82 -2.92 1.76
CA LYS A 255 6.21 -3.83 2.84
C LYS A 255 7.73 -3.78 3.10
N LEU A 256 8.09 -3.74 4.37
CA LEU A 256 9.45 -3.88 4.86
C LEU A 256 9.87 -5.33 4.85
N ASN A 257 10.96 -5.64 4.15
CA ASN A 257 11.40 -7.01 3.95
C ASN A 257 12.89 -7.06 3.60
N SER A 258 13.50 -8.25 3.57
CA SER A 258 14.95 -8.42 3.39
C SER A 258 15.51 -7.96 2.04
N SER A 259 14.67 -7.67 1.04
CA SER A 259 15.12 -7.03 -0.20
C SER A 259 15.38 -5.53 -0.04
N ARG A 260 14.89 -4.90 1.04
CA ARG A 260 14.96 -3.44 1.26
C ARG A 260 16.17 -3.04 2.12
N PRO A 261 17.07 -2.16 1.63
CA PRO A 261 18.17 -1.61 2.41
C PRO A 261 17.76 -1.03 3.77
N VAL A 262 16.65 -0.30 3.83
CA VAL A 262 16.19 0.32 5.09
C VAL A 262 15.83 -0.75 6.12
N PHE A 263 15.17 -1.82 5.69
CA PHE A 263 14.81 -2.92 6.59
C PHE A 263 16.06 -3.64 7.07
N ASN A 264 16.98 -3.99 6.18
CA ASN A 264 18.22 -4.69 6.57
C ASN A 264 19.07 -3.88 7.55
N THR A 265 19.10 -2.56 7.39
CA THR A 265 19.86 -1.64 8.26
C THR A 265 19.20 -1.46 9.63
N PHE A 266 17.87 -1.43 9.68
CA PHE A 266 17.10 -1.07 10.88
C PHE A 266 16.18 -2.20 11.38
N GLN A 267 16.40 -3.45 10.98
CA GLN A 267 15.54 -4.60 11.31
C GLN A 267 15.37 -4.83 12.82
N GLU A 268 16.31 -4.37 13.66
CA GLU A 268 16.20 -4.47 15.11
C GLU A 268 15.11 -3.55 15.70
N ILE A 269 14.76 -2.48 14.99
CA ILE A 269 13.74 -1.50 15.41
C ILE A 269 12.51 -1.49 14.48
N LEU A 270 12.61 -2.01 13.26
CA LEU A 270 11.52 -2.11 12.29
C LEU A 270 10.83 -3.48 12.33
N GLN A 271 9.52 -3.50 12.05
CA GLN A 271 8.76 -4.75 11.91
C GLN A 271 8.76 -5.24 10.45
N GLY A 272 9.25 -6.45 10.21
CA GLY A 272 9.20 -7.09 8.90
C GLY A 272 7.76 -7.46 8.50
N GLY A 273 7.48 -7.46 7.20
CA GLY A 273 6.15 -7.72 6.64
C GLY A 273 5.14 -6.59 6.82
N LYS A 274 5.47 -5.56 7.61
CA LYS A 274 4.66 -4.35 7.78
C LYS A 274 5.05 -3.28 6.77
N GLU A 275 4.16 -2.34 6.49
CA GLU A 275 4.40 -1.30 5.51
C GLU A 275 5.21 -0.14 6.09
N MET A 276 6.13 0.38 5.29
CA MET A 276 6.57 1.76 5.44
C MET A 276 5.87 2.57 4.37
N MET A 277 5.23 3.67 4.75
CA MET A 277 4.39 4.42 3.83
C MET A 277 4.59 5.91 3.97
N THR A 278 4.27 6.61 2.88
CA THR A 278 4.30 8.05 2.77
C THR A 278 2.96 8.55 2.30
N THR A 279 2.48 9.57 2.96
CA THR A 279 1.19 10.16 2.69
C THR A 279 1.38 11.64 2.42
N LEU A 280 1.01 12.06 1.22
CA LEU A 280 0.71 13.45 0.98
C LEU A 280 -0.69 13.69 1.55
N GLU A 281 -0.78 14.53 2.58
CA GLU A 281 -2.02 14.84 3.28
C GLU A 281 -2.44 16.26 2.88
N CYS A 282 -3.66 16.42 2.36
CA CYS A 282 -4.32 17.72 2.33
C CYS A 282 -5.27 17.79 3.52
N GLU A 283 -4.93 18.60 4.52
CA GLU A 283 -5.73 18.75 5.74
C GLU A 283 -6.18 20.22 5.89
N ALA A 284 -7.49 20.41 6.04
CA ALA A 284 -8.10 21.68 6.45
C ALA A 284 -8.69 21.48 7.85
N GLU A 285 -7.93 21.89 8.86
CA GLU A 285 -8.31 21.83 10.26
C GLU A 285 -8.61 23.24 10.79
N TYR A 286 -9.71 23.37 11.53
CA TYR A 286 -10.17 24.61 12.13
C TYR A 286 -10.37 24.44 13.62
N ARG A 287 -9.86 25.40 14.40
CA ARG A 287 -10.02 25.43 15.85
C ARG A 287 -11.36 26.05 16.21
N LEU A 288 -11.97 25.51 17.27
CA LEU A 288 -13.20 25.99 17.85
C LEU A 288 -12.90 26.53 19.25
N ALA A 289 -13.50 27.67 19.59
CA ALA A 289 -13.24 28.35 20.85
C ALA A 289 -13.84 27.60 22.06
N ARG A 290 -14.97 26.92 21.86
CA ARG A 290 -15.76 26.30 22.93
C ARG A 290 -16.24 24.91 22.53
N GLU A 291 -16.46 24.08 23.54
CA GLU A 291 -17.06 22.75 23.39
C GLU A 291 -18.45 22.82 22.77
N SER A 292 -19.27 23.83 23.12
CA SER A 292 -20.58 24.02 22.51
C SER A 292 -20.54 24.22 21.00
N ASP A 293 -19.46 24.83 20.48
CA ASP A 293 -19.29 25.03 19.04
C ASP A 293 -18.94 23.69 18.36
N LEU A 294 -18.20 22.81 19.06
CA LEU A 294 -17.92 21.45 18.62
C LEU A 294 -19.20 20.61 18.57
N ASP A 295 -20.03 20.69 19.61
CA ASP A 295 -21.32 19.97 19.67
C ASP A 295 -22.22 20.37 18.50
N GLN A 296 -22.27 21.67 18.16
CA GLN A 296 -23.02 22.15 17.00
C GLN A 296 -22.49 21.61 15.68
N VAL A 297 -21.16 21.56 15.52
CA VAL A 297 -20.55 20.93 14.34
C VAL A 297 -20.98 19.46 14.28
N ILE A 298 -20.80 18.68 15.35
CA ILE A 298 -21.16 17.24 15.40
C ILE A 298 -22.64 17.02 15.05
N ILE A 299 -23.56 17.82 15.59
CA ILE A 299 -24.99 17.77 15.23
C ILE A 299 -25.18 17.97 13.73
N ALA A 300 -24.49 18.95 13.14
CA ALA A 300 -24.58 19.21 11.71
C ALA A 300 -23.92 18.10 10.85
N MET A 301 -22.85 17.45 11.34
CA MET A 301 -22.25 16.27 10.69
C MET A 301 -23.26 15.12 10.62
N ASN A 302 -23.92 14.82 11.74
CA ASN A 302 -24.95 13.77 11.82
C ASN A 302 -26.14 14.10 10.91
N LYS A 303 -26.59 15.36 10.90
CA LYS A 303 -27.65 15.80 10.00
C LYS A 303 -27.27 15.59 8.53
N LEU A 304 -26.04 15.92 8.14
CA LEU A 304 -25.56 15.66 6.78
C LEU A 304 -25.52 14.16 6.47
N HIS A 305 -25.06 13.33 7.42
CA HIS A 305 -25.03 11.88 7.27
C HIS A 305 -26.43 11.26 7.07
N ASP A 306 -27.46 11.84 7.67
CA ASP A 306 -28.83 11.32 7.60
C ASP A 306 -29.66 11.94 6.45
N ASP A 307 -29.19 13.04 5.85
CA ASP A 307 -29.88 13.77 4.78
C ASP A 307 -29.36 13.37 3.39
N GLY A 308 -30.00 12.36 2.79
CA GLY A 308 -29.63 11.85 1.46
C GLY A 308 -29.80 12.87 0.32
N GLU A 309 -30.74 13.80 0.42
CA GLU A 309 -30.92 14.85 -0.59
C GLU A 309 -29.81 15.90 -0.52
N MET A 310 -29.43 16.29 0.71
CA MET A 310 -28.26 17.14 0.93
C MET A 310 -26.97 16.48 0.41
N GLN A 311 -26.76 15.19 0.73
CA GLN A 311 -25.60 14.44 0.23
C GLN A 311 -25.54 14.44 -1.30
N LYS A 312 -26.66 14.12 -1.96
CA LYS A 312 -26.77 14.12 -3.41
C LYS A 312 -26.48 15.50 -4.02
N ARG A 313 -27.01 16.57 -3.41
CA ARG A 313 -26.74 17.96 -3.82
C ARG A 313 -25.26 18.33 -3.70
N LEU A 314 -24.58 17.80 -2.69
CA LEU A 314 -23.14 17.99 -2.46
C LEU A 314 -22.26 17.01 -3.25
N GLY A 315 -22.85 16.11 -4.03
CA GLY A 315 -22.11 15.11 -4.82
C GLY A 315 -21.50 13.97 -3.99
N ILE A 316 -22.00 13.76 -2.76
CA ILE A 316 -21.61 12.65 -1.89
C ILE A 316 -22.43 11.43 -2.29
N LEU A 317 -21.77 10.36 -2.73
CA LEU A 317 -22.41 9.09 -3.08
C LEU A 317 -22.72 8.24 -1.85
N LYS A 318 -21.81 8.27 -0.88
CA LYS A 318 -21.87 7.45 0.33
C LYS A 318 -21.16 8.15 1.46
N MET A 319 -21.78 8.11 2.64
CA MET A 319 -21.18 8.57 3.89
C MET A 319 -21.25 7.45 4.93
N THR A 320 -20.18 7.24 5.69
CA THR A 320 -20.15 6.25 6.78
C THR A 320 -19.55 6.89 8.02
N GLY A 321 -20.20 6.73 9.18
CA GLY A 321 -19.75 7.29 10.46
C GLY A 321 -19.17 6.26 11.43
N GLU A 322 -18.20 6.67 12.23
CA GLU A 322 -17.61 5.89 13.31
C GLU A 322 -17.07 6.82 14.42
N GLN A 323 -17.27 6.44 15.68
CA GLN A 323 -16.64 7.10 16.83
C GLN A 323 -15.33 6.41 17.20
N LYS A 324 -14.27 7.20 17.37
CA LYS A 324 -12.91 6.70 17.64
C LYS A 324 -12.31 7.42 18.83
N VAL A 325 -11.67 6.66 19.72
CA VAL A 325 -10.80 7.20 20.76
C VAL A 325 -9.37 6.83 20.42
N TYR A 326 -8.50 7.83 20.34
CA TYR A 326 -7.07 7.64 20.13
C TYR A 326 -6.30 8.13 21.35
N GLU A 327 -5.27 7.37 21.72
CA GLU A 327 -4.26 7.80 22.69
C GLU A 327 -2.92 7.88 21.96
N ASP A 328 -2.47 9.09 21.68
CA ASP A 328 -1.23 9.36 20.96
C ASP A 328 -0.14 9.81 21.96
N THR A 329 1.01 9.15 21.97
CA THR A 329 2.22 9.59 22.70
C THR A 329 3.15 10.32 21.74
N TYR A 330 3.51 11.57 22.04
CA TYR A 330 4.40 12.42 21.24
C TYR A 330 5.81 12.39 21.81
N PHE A 331 6.78 12.32 20.90
CA PHE A 331 8.21 12.24 21.21
C PHE A 331 8.94 13.45 20.68
N ASP A 332 9.93 13.91 21.44
CA ASP A 332 10.74 15.07 21.07
C ASP A 332 12.14 14.99 21.67
N LEU A 333 13.01 15.90 21.26
CA LEU A 333 14.28 16.15 21.90
C LEU A 333 14.06 16.77 23.29
N PRO A 334 14.92 16.44 24.28
CA PRO A 334 14.77 16.95 25.63
C PRO A 334 14.90 18.48 25.71
N ASN A 335 14.28 19.04 26.75
CA ASN A 335 14.24 20.46 27.13
C ASN A 335 13.49 21.38 26.17
N ALA A 336 13.98 21.53 24.93
CA ALA A 336 13.48 22.54 24.00
C ALA A 336 12.26 22.08 23.17
N CYS A 337 11.96 20.77 23.18
CA CYS A 337 10.91 20.16 22.36
C CYS A 337 10.94 20.69 20.92
N ASP A 338 12.12 20.62 20.30
CA ASP A 338 12.40 21.29 19.03
C ASP A 338 11.49 20.83 17.90
N LEU A 339 11.06 19.56 17.88
CA LEU A 339 10.16 19.06 16.85
C LEU A 339 8.80 19.76 16.97
N LEU A 340 8.19 19.76 18.15
CA LEU A 340 6.92 20.43 18.41
C LEU A 340 7.02 21.94 18.18
N ALA A 341 8.11 22.57 18.60
CA ALA A 341 8.37 24.00 18.35
C ALA A 341 8.40 24.31 16.84
N ASN A 342 8.96 23.40 16.03
CA ASN A 342 9.01 23.50 14.57
C ASN A 342 7.77 22.91 13.86
N ARG A 343 6.69 22.61 14.60
CA ARG A 343 5.44 22.01 14.08
C ARG A 343 5.66 20.66 13.38
N ILE A 344 6.68 19.93 13.77
CA ILE A 344 6.94 18.56 13.35
C ILE A 344 6.33 17.63 14.39
N VAL A 345 5.59 16.64 13.92
CA VAL A 345 4.96 15.66 14.81
C VAL A 345 5.70 14.36 14.68
N LEU A 346 6.25 13.87 15.78
CA LEU A 346 6.74 12.51 15.92
C LEU A 346 5.92 11.82 17.00
N ARG A 347 5.11 10.83 16.63
CA ARG A 347 4.19 10.19 17.58
C ARG A 347 4.10 8.69 17.40
N ARG A 348 3.77 8.05 18.51
CA ARG A 348 3.24 6.70 18.58
C ARG A 348 1.74 6.78 18.77
N ARG A 349 0.97 6.21 17.85
CA ARG A 349 -0.47 6.07 17.98
C ARG A 349 -0.85 4.74 18.62
N HIS A 350 -1.80 4.80 19.54
CA HIS A 350 -2.38 3.64 20.20
C HIS A 350 -3.91 3.72 20.20
N ARG A 351 -4.57 2.61 19.87
CA ARG A 351 -5.97 2.33 20.20
C ARG A 351 -6.04 1.15 21.14
N SER A 352 -7.02 1.14 22.04
CA SER A 352 -7.24 0.02 22.97
C SER A 352 -7.49 -1.33 22.28
N SER A 353 -7.91 -1.32 21.02
CA SER A 353 -8.10 -2.52 20.18
C SER A 353 -6.86 -2.94 19.39
N ASP A 354 -5.76 -2.17 19.42
CA ASP A 354 -4.54 -2.52 18.70
C ASP A 354 -3.82 -3.70 19.36
N ALA A 355 -3.23 -4.58 18.56
CA ALA A 355 -2.45 -5.71 19.06
C ALA A 355 -1.20 -5.21 19.82
N GLY A 356 -1.01 -5.73 21.05
CA GLY A 356 0.12 -5.34 21.90
C GLY A 356 1.49 -5.53 21.25
N GLY A 357 2.43 -4.62 21.54
CA GLY A 357 3.80 -4.67 21.02
C GLY A 357 3.96 -4.17 19.57
N THR A 358 2.88 -3.70 18.94
CA THR A 358 2.92 -3.07 17.62
C THR A 358 2.31 -1.68 17.71
N TYR A 359 3.05 -0.66 17.28
CA TYR A 359 2.53 0.70 17.30
C TYR A 359 2.89 1.43 16.02
N LEU A 360 1.91 2.15 15.50
CA LEU A 360 2.10 3.01 14.34
C LEU A 360 2.92 4.22 14.79
N PHE A 361 4.14 4.29 14.28
CA PHE A 361 5.02 5.41 14.45
C PHE A 361 4.86 6.33 13.24
N ALA A 362 4.38 7.55 13.50
CA ALA A 362 4.05 8.51 12.47
C ALA A 362 4.90 9.77 12.65
N LEU A 363 5.50 10.19 11.54
CA LEU A 363 6.15 11.47 11.39
C LEU A 363 5.32 12.31 10.44
N LYS A 364 4.86 13.47 10.89
CA LYS A 364 4.28 14.46 9.99
C LYS A 364 5.22 15.67 9.90
N GLY A 365 5.68 15.95 8.69
CA GLY A 365 6.62 17.04 8.38
C GLY A 365 6.00 18.43 8.52
N LYS A 366 6.62 19.45 7.94
CA LYS A 366 6.08 20.82 7.95
C LYS A 366 4.92 20.95 6.95
N THR A 367 3.87 21.66 7.33
CA THR A 367 2.78 22.04 6.42
C THR A 367 3.29 23.08 5.41
N HIS A 368 3.22 22.75 4.13
CA HIS A 368 3.38 23.68 3.02
C HIS A 368 2.05 24.39 2.77
N GLN A 369 2.10 25.72 2.67
CA GLN A 369 0.97 26.54 2.28
C GLN A 369 1.24 27.17 0.93
N ASP A 370 0.25 27.15 0.06
CA ASP A 370 0.31 27.99 -1.11
C ASP A 370 -0.17 29.42 -0.77
N GLY A 371 0.06 30.36 -1.68
CA GLY A 371 -0.35 31.76 -1.50
C GLY A 371 -1.87 31.99 -1.42
N GLU A 372 -2.69 30.93 -1.57
CA GLU A 372 -4.15 30.95 -1.50
C GLU A 372 -4.70 30.27 -0.23
N GLY A 373 -3.81 29.92 0.72
CA GLY A 373 -4.19 29.32 2.01
C GLY A 373 -4.39 27.81 1.97
N ARG A 374 -4.14 27.17 0.82
CA ARG A 374 -4.20 25.71 0.64
C ARG A 374 -3.04 25.03 1.33
N ARG A 375 -3.29 23.88 1.97
CA ARG A 375 -2.32 23.20 2.84
C ARG A 375 -2.02 21.80 2.35
N LEU A 376 -0.74 21.47 2.27
CA LEU A 376 -0.23 20.13 2.07
C LEU A 376 0.76 19.80 3.17
N ARG A 377 0.71 18.58 3.66
CA ARG A 377 1.67 18.05 4.59
C ARG A 377 2.15 16.72 4.07
N LEU A 378 3.42 16.44 4.27
CA LEU A 378 3.92 15.12 4.05
C LEU A 378 4.04 14.37 5.37
N ALA A 379 3.48 13.19 5.41
CA ALA A 379 3.65 12.24 6.49
C ALA A 379 4.42 11.01 6.00
N ALA A 380 5.15 10.40 6.91
CA ALA A 380 5.70 9.07 6.76
C ALA A 380 5.35 8.27 8.01
N GLN A 381 5.06 6.99 7.84
CA GLN A 381 4.69 6.13 8.95
C GLN A 381 5.19 4.71 8.74
N CYS A 382 5.46 4.03 9.86
CA CYS A 382 5.94 2.66 9.90
C CYS A 382 5.60 2.03 11.26
N GLN A 383 5.73 0.71 11.36
CA GLN A 383 5.58 0.01 12.63
C GLN A 383 6.96 -0.25 13.25
N LEU A 384 7.15 0.29 14.46
CA LEU A 384 8.36 0.05 15.25
C LEU A 384 8.17 -1.13 16.19
N LYS A 385 9.27 -1.84 16.46
CA LYS A 385 9.40 -2.77 17.59
C LYS A 385 9.54 -1.97 18.89
N THR A 386 9.09 -2.55 20.01
CA THR A 386 9.23 -1.93 21.34
C THR A 386 10.69 -1.61 21.69
N THR A 387 11.64 -2.43 21.23
CA THR A 387 13.09 -2.26 21.39
C THR A 387 13.58 -0.87 20.98
N ALA A 388 12.94 -0.24 19.98
CA ALA A 388 13.29 1.08 19.46
C ALA A 388 13.28 2.18 20.54
N LEU A 389 12.40 2.05 21.54
CA LEU A 389 12.19 3.06 22.58
C LEU A 389 12.65 2.60 23.96
N THR A 390 12.85 1.30 24.18
CA THR A 390 13.11 0.71 25.51
C THR A 390 14.56 0.32 25.78
N THR A 391 15.43 0.36 24.77
CA THR A 391 16.84 -0.06 24.91
C THR A 391 17.80 1.01 24.41
N THR A 392 18.99 1.11 25.00
CA THR A 392 20.04 2.05 24.56
C THR A 392 20.45 1.81 23.10
N THR A 393 20.59 0.54 22.70
CA THR A 393 20.89 0.16 21.30
C THR A 393 19.76 0.57 20.37
N GLY A 394 18.51 0.30 20.75
CA GLY A 394 17.34 0.68 19.97
C GLY A 394 17.18 2.18 19.78
N GLN A 395 17.41 2.97 20.83
CA GLN A 395 17.42 4.44 20.75
C GLN A 395 18.56 4.94 19.84
N ALA A 396 19.76 4.35 19.94
CA ALA A 396 20.85 4.68 19.02
C ALA A 396 20.51 4.36 17.56
N LEU A 397 19.84 3.24 17.29
CA LEU A 397 19.34 2.91 15.97
C LEU A 397 18.22 3.85 15.52
N LEU A 398 17.33 4.25 16.42
CA LEU A 398 16.23 5.17 16.12
C LEU A 398 16.77 6.56 15.73
N ARG A 399 17.77 7.10 16.43
CA ARG A 399 18.48 8.33 16.02
C ARG A 399 19.04 8.23 14.61
N ARG A 400 19.72 7.11 14.31
CA ARG A 400 20.25 6.84 12.96
C ARG A 400 19.13 6.74 11.93
N PHE A 401 18.02 6.09 12.24
CA PHE A 401 16.87 5.95 11.36
C PHE A 401 16.18 7.29 11.07
N LEU A 402 16.00 8.14 12.08
CA LEU A 402 15.39 9.47 11.94
C LEU A 402 16.26 10.47 11.19
N THR A 403 17.57 10.20 11.06
CA THR A 403 18.54 11.08 10.40
C THR A 403 19.23 10.47 9.20
N ASP A 404 18.75 9.32 8.73
CA ASP A 404 19.20 8.64 7.53
C ASP A 404 18.44 9.19 6.30
N ASP A 405 19.19 9.78 5.37
CA ASP A 405 18.67 10.39 4.14
C ASP A 405 18.65 9.42 2.95
N SER A 406 18.91 8.14 3.20
CA SER A 406 18.93 7.11 2.16
C SER A 406 17.59 7.06 1.39
N ALA A 407 17.67 6.80 0.09
CA ALA A 407 16.50 6.83 -0.81
C ALA A 407 15.34 5.91 -0.36
N ASP A 408 15.65 4.84 0.39
CA ASP A 408 14.69 3.83 0.87
C ASP A 408 14.05 4.20 2.23
N ASN A 409 14.54 5.23 2.92
CA ASN A 409 14.07 5.62 4.25
C ASN A 409 13.19 6.88 4.19
N ALA A 410 11.89 6.69 3.99
CA ALA A 410 10.95 7.81 3.95
C ALA A 410 10.88 8.61 5.25
N VAL A 411 10.98 7.94 6.40
CA VAL A 411 10.83 8.62 7.70
C VAL A 411 12.00 9.58 7.90
N GLY A 412 13.25 9.10 7.76
CA GLY A 412 14.43 9.94 7.88
C GLY A 412 14.43 11.08 6.85
N ARG A 413 14.09 10.81 5.59
CA ARG A 413 13.97 11.86 4.57
C ARG A 413 12.89 12.90 4.88
N THR A 414 11.74 12.48 5.42
CA THR A 414 10.65 13.40 5.79
C THR A 414 11.11 14.30 6.94
N MET A 415 11.84 13.73 7.91
CA MET A 415 12.37 14.45 9.07
C MET A 415 13.39 15.50 8.62
N LEU A 416 14.37 15.09 7.83
CA LEU A 416 15.42 15.98 7.33
C LEU A 416 14.86 17.08 6.43
N HIS A 417 13.89 16.75 5.56
CA HIS A 417 13.21 17.76 4.75
C HIS A 417 12.46 18.77 5.63
N ALA A 418 11.75 18.31 6.67
CA ALA A 418 11.04 19.21 7.58
C ALA A 418 11.99 20.12 8.39
N LEU A 419 13.23 19.67 8.63
CA LEU A 419 14.25 20.36 9.40
C LEU A 419 15.33 21.05 8.56
N ASP A 420 15.22 21.11 7.23
CA ASP A 420 16.30 21.60 6.34
C ASP A 420 16.80 23.02 6.70
N HIS A 421 15.92 23.85 7.24
CA HIS A 421 16.23 25.21 7.69
C HIS A 421 16.70 25.32 9.16
N VAL A 422 16.78 24.20 9.89
CA VAL A 422 17.04 24.14 11.34
C VAL A 422 18.17 23.15 11.65
N LYS A 423 19.31 23.29 10.96
CA LYS A 423 20.49 22.41 11.07
C LYS A 423 20.93 22.05 12.50
N PRO A 424 20.88 22.95 13.51
CA PRO A 424 21.22 22.59 14.89
C PRO A 424 20.36 21.45 15.45
N VAL A 425 19.07 21.39 15.11
CA VAL A 425 18.15 20.34 15.56
C VAL A 425 18.51 18.99 14.95
N ILE A 426 18.93 18.96 13.68
CA ILE A 426 19.42 17.74 13.03
C ILE A 426 20.64 17.17 13.76
N ASN A 427 21.59 18.04 14.17
CA ASN A 427 22.77 17.60 14.91
C ASN A 427 22.40 17.03 16.28
N ARG A 428 21.43 17.64 16.97
CA ARG A 428 20.91 17.13 18.24
C ARG A 428 20.20 15.78 18.05
N LEU A 429 19.36 15.62 17.03
CA LEU A 429 18.71 14.33 16.71
C LEU A 429 19.72 13.18 16.46
N LYS A 430 20.93 13.49 15.98
CA LYS A 430 21.99 12.48 15.81
C LYS A 430 22.63 12.03 17.13
N GLN A 431 22.52 12.85 18.19
CA GLN A 431 23.27 12.69 19.43
C GLN A 431 22.36 12.35 20.62
N GLU A 432 21.16 12.92 20.67
CA GLU A 432 20.25 12.87 21.80
C GLU A 432 19.09 11.91 21.55
N ASP A 433 18.72 11.14 22.57
CA ASP A 433 17.56 10.25 22.51
C ASP A 433 16.27 11.07 22.48
N ILE A 434 15.28 10.60 21.71
CA ILE A 434 13.93 11.17 21.79
C ILE A 434 13.23 10.62 23.03
N VAL A 435 12.48 11.50 23.69
CA VAL A 435 11.75 11.18 24.93
C VAL A 435 10.26 11.48 24.76
N PRO A 436 9.36 10.76 25.43
CA PRO A 436 7.95 11.12 25.45
C PRO A 436 7.78 12.46 26.18
N VAL A 437 7.12 13.42 25.54
CA VAL A 437 6.95 14.78 26.09
C VAL A 437 5.48 15.18 26.28
N LEU A 438 4.56 14.57 25.54
CA LEU A 438 3.14 14.92 25.55
C LEU A 438 2.28 13.71 25.20
N THR A 439 1.24 13.46 25.98
CA THR A 439 0.19 12.48 25.62
C THR A 439 -1.06 13.23 25.21
N ILE A 440 -1.71 12.82 24.13
CA ILE A 440 -2.98 13.40 23.67
C ILE A 440 -4.03 12.31 23.56
N VAL A 441 -5.14 12.49 24.25
CA VAL A 441 -6.35 11.67 24.09
C VAL A 441 -7.32 12.43 23.22
N SER A 442 -7.69 11.87 22.07
CA SER A 442 -8.61 12.49 21.11
C SER A 442 -9.87 11.64 20.99
N ASN A 443 -11.00 12.22 21.38
CA ASN A 443 -12.34 11.68 21.11
C ASN A 443 -12.80 12.28 19.78
N ARG A 444 -12.98 11.43 18.77
CA ARG A 444 -13.18 11.85 17.37
C ARG A 444 -14.44 11.20 16.79
N ASP A 445 -15.39 12.03 16.39
CA ASP A 445 -16.47 11.66 15.49
C ASP A 445 -15.93 11.74 14.08
N THR A 446 -15.88 10.62 13.36
CA THR A 446 -15.29 10.54 12.02
C THR A 446 -16.32 10.05 11.03
N PHE A 447 -16.41 10.71 9.89
CA PHE A 447 -17.15 10.28 8.73
C PHE A 447 -16.23 10.18 7.52
N THR A 448 -16.44 9.16 6.70
CA THR A 448 -15.79 9.05 5.39
C THR A 448 -16.84 9.31 4.31
N MET A 449 -16.62 10.33 3.50
CA MET A 449 -17.45 10.70 2.36
C MET A 449 -16.82 10.18 1.07
N THR A 450 -17.54 9.35 0.32
CA THR A 450 -17.14 8.88 -1.01
C THR A 450 -17.84 9.70 -2.08
N LEU A 451 -17.07 10.28 -3.00
CA LEU A 451 -17.56 11.10 -4.11
C LEU A 451 -17.76 10.29 -5.39
N ALA A 452 -18.43 10.89 -6.38
CA ALA A 452 -18.79 10.25 -7.65
C ALA A 452 -17.62 9.62 -8.43
N ASN A 453 -16.42 10.18 -8.32
CA ASN A 453 -15.21 9.68 -8.98
C ASN A 453 -14.40 8.69 -8.12
N GLY A 454 -14.92 8.29 -6.96
CA GLY A 454 -14.24 7.42 -6.01
C GLY A 454 -13.29 8.13 -5.04
N THR A 455 -13.17 9.47 -5.11
CA THR A 455 -12.41 10.24 -4.11
C THR A 455 -13.05 10.06 -2.75
N GLN A 456 -12.23 9.80 -1.74
CA GLN A 456 -12.67 9.67 -0.35
C GLN A 456 -12.12 10.82 0.48
N ILE A 457 -13.01 11.48 1.21
CA ILE A 457 -12.70 12.60 2.10
C ILE A 457 -13.03 12.15 3.51
N ASP A 458 -12.04 12.13 4.39
CA ASP A 458 -12.25 11.93 5.81
C ASP A 458 -12.62 13.27 6.44
N PHE A 459 -13.74 13.29 7.15
CA PHE A 459 -14.23 14.45 7.85
C PHE A 459 -14.44 14.10 9.31
N SER A 460 -13.95 14.95 10.21
CA SER A 460 -14.06 14.66 11.63
C SER A 460 -14.14 15.89 12.50
N ALA A 461 -14.77 15.72 13.65
CA ALA A 461 -14.76 16.66 14.76
C ALA A 461 -14.12 15.99 15.97
N ASP A 462 -13.31 16.75 16.71
CA ASP A 462 -12.55 16.19 17.82
C ASP A 462 -12.42 17.10 19.03
N LYS A 463 -12.52 16.45 20.20
CA LYS A 463 -12.10 16.97 21.50
C LYS A 463 -10.79 16.28 21.87
N ALA A 464 -9.70 17.05 21.86
CA ALA A 464 -8.37 16.53 22.16
C ALA A 464 -7.84 17.11 23.47
N THR A 465 -7.51 16.24 24.42
CA THR A 465 -6.94 16.59 25.71
C THR A 465 -5.47 16.21 25.75
N GLY A 466 -4.58 17.20 25.85
CA GLY A 466 -3.15 17.03 26.06
C GLY A 466 -2.82 16.93 27.54
N GLN A 467 -1.89 16.04 27.91
CA GLN A 467 -1.42 15.81 29.27
C GLN A 467 0.10 15.68 29.32
N LEU A 468 0.71 16.34 30.30
CA LEU A 468 2.13 16.21 30.62
C LEU A 468 2.33 15.28 31.82
N GLY A 469 3.53 14.71 31.94
CA GLY A 469 3.89 13.83 33.07
C GLY A 469 3.88 14.52 34.44
N ASP A 470 3.86 15.85 34.48
CA ASP A 470 3.75 16.67 35.69
C ASP A 470 2.29 16.95 36.12
N GLY A 471 1.31 16.41 35.39
CA GLY A 471 -0.12 16.56 35.68
C GLY A 471 -0.80 17.76 35.03
N ARG A 472 -0.07 18.66 34.35
CA ARG A 472 -0.71 19.73 33.56
C ARG A 472 -1.53 19.13 32.42
N SER A 473 -2.71 19.70 32.17
CA SER A 473 -3.59 19.29 31.08
C SER A 473 -4.26 20.49 30.40
N ALA A 474 -4.55 20.35 29.10
CA ALA A 474 -5.22 21.35 28.29
C ALA A 474 -6.10 20.65 27.25
N THR A 475 -7.15 21.33 26.79
CA THR A 475 -8.08 20.79 25.80
C THR A 475 -8.18 21.73 24.60
N VAL A 476 -8.20 21.16 23.41
CA VAL A 476 -8.53 21.87 22.17
C VAL A 476 -9.72 21.19 21.49
N TYR A 477 -10.53 22.01 20.85
CA TYR A 477 -11.69 21.59 20.07
C TYR A 477 -11.43 21.94 18.62
N SER A 478 -11.68 21.01 17.70
CA SER A 478 -11.47 21.25 16.28
C SER A 478 -12.37 20.40 15.40
N PHE A 479 -12.46 20.79 14.14
CA PHE A 479 -12.90 19.90 13.07
C PHE A 479 -11.92 19.94 11.91
N GLU A 480 -11.88 18.87 11.13
CA GLU A 480 -10.87 18.58 10.14
C GLU A 480 -11.49 17.91 8.92
N PHE A 481 -11.15 18.39 7.72
CA PHE A 481 -11.35 17.68 6.47
C PHE A 481 -9.99 17.24 5.92
N GLY A 482 -9.88 15.99 5.52
CA GLY A 482 -8.65 15.38 5.03
C GLY A 482 -8.86 14.61 3.72
N VAL A 483 -7.96 14.81 2.76
CA VAL A 483 -7.76 13.89 1.63
C VAL A 483 -6.38 13.26 1.73
N GLY A 484 -6.34 11.97 1.42
CA GLY A 484 -5.11 11.18 1.42
C GLY A 484 -4.87 10.39 2.71
N HIS A 485 -5.82 10.27 3.63
CA HIS A 485 -5.59 9.49 4.87
C HIS A 485 -5.31 7.98 4.59
N PRO A 486 -4.53 7.25 5.42
CA PRO A 486 -4.01 5.91 5.10
C PRO A 486 -5.05 4.79 4.95
N ALA A 487 -6.30 5.01 5.36
CA ALA A 487 -7.38 4.03 5.18
C ALA A 487 -7.85 3.93 3.71
N LEU A 488 -7.32 4.78 2.83
CA LEU A 488 -7.85 5.05 1.51
C LEU A 488 -6.91 4.50 0.44
N THR A 489 -6.97 3.18 0.23
CA THR A 489 -6.45 2.52 -0.97
C THR A 489 -7.46 1.52 -1.50
N GLN A 490 -8.24 1.94 -2.50
CA GLN A 490 -8.42 1.24 -3.78
C GLN A 490 -9.53 1.93 -4.58
N ALA A 491 -9.14 2.81 -5.49
CA ALA A 491 -9.91 3.05 -6.72
C ALA A 491 -8.90 3.04 -7.86
N ALA A 492 -8.89 1.93 -8.59
CA ALA A 492 -8.14 1.80 -9.82
C ALA A 492 -8.61 2.87 -10.81
N THR A 493 -7.69 3.72 -11.27
CA THR A 493 -7.86 4.43 -12.54
C THR A 493 -6.66 4.15 -13.45
N THR A 494 -7.02 3.58 -14.59
CA THR A 494 -6.22 3.34 -15.79
C THR A 494 -5.77 4.69 -16.37
N GLY A 495 -4.65 5.21 -15.86
CA GLY A 495 -3.89 6.26 -16.50
C GLY A 495 -2.56 5.69 -16.98
N GLY A 496 -2.37 5.63 -18.30
CA GLY A 496 -1.09 5.33 -18.95
C GLY A 496 -0.06 6.44 -18.71
N PRO A 497 1.20 6.25 -19.12
CA PRO A 497 2.27 7.23 -18.88
C PRO A 497 1.97 8.51 -19.65
N THR A 498 1.58 9.58 -18.94
CA THR A 498 1.64 10.94 -19.46
C THR A 498 3.07 11.45 -19.28
N THR A 499 3.74 11.67 -20.40
CA THR A 499 4.99 12.43 -20.50
C THR A 499 4.75 13.85 -19.98
N GLY A 500 5.02 14.08 -18.70
CA GLY A 500 4.99 15.40 -18.06
C GLY A 500 6.24 16.18 -18.42
N GLY A 501 6.03 17.35 -19.03
CA GLY A 501 7.04 18.19 -19.68
C GLY A 501 8.15 18.75 -18.79
N ASP A 502 9.24 19.04 -19.48
CA ASP A 502 10.48 19.62 -18.99
C ASP A 502 10.26 20.98 -18.31
N GLY A 503 10.41 21.00 -16.99
CA GLY A 503 10.77 22.21 -16.26
C GLY A 503 12.28 22.27 -16.12
N GLU A 504 12.92 23.21 -16.84
CA GLU A 504 14.36 23.45 -16.81
C GLU A 504 14.91 23.50 -15.38
N THR A 505 15.62 22.45 -14.99
CA THR A 505 16.58 22.49 -13.89
C THR A 505 17.86 21.85 -14.41
N THR A 506 18.98 22.55 -14.20
CA THR A 506 20.36 22.19 -14.56
C THR A 506 20.60 20.68 -14.62
N LYS A 507 20.99 20.18 -15.81
CA LYS A 507 21.38 18.80 -16.10
C LYS A 507 22.40 18.29 -15.07
N LYS A 508 21.93 17.65 -14.00
CA LYS A 508 22.66 16.56 -13.37
C LYS A 508 22.61 15.39 -14.34
N VAL A 509 23.75 14.80 -14.64
CA VAL A 509 23.86 13.53 -15.39
C VAL A 509 22.81 12.59 -14.81
N SER A 510 21.87 12.13 -15.64
CA SER A 510 20.75 11.37 -15.12
C SER A 510 21.28 10.02 -14.64
N VAL A 511 20.87 9.56 -13.46
CA VAL A 511 21.20 8.22 -12.97
C VAL A 511 20.73 7.14 -13.97
N LYS A 512 19.73 7.47 -14.82
CA LYS A 512 19.33 6.68 -16.00
C LYS A 512 20.49 6.37 -16.95
N ASP A 513 21.47 7.25 -17.12
CA ASP A 513 22.63 7.04 -17.99
C ASP A 513 23.65 6.05 -17.39
N GLN A 514 23.64 5.85 -16.06
CA GLN A 514 24.45 4.83 -15.37
C GLN A 514 23.72 3.49 -15.23
N ILE A 515 22.38 3.49 -15.21
CA ILE A 515 21.54 2.28 -15.24
C ILE A 515 21.67 1.54 -16.60
N GLY A 516 22.21 2.19 -17.64
CA GLY A 516 22.59 1.54 -18.91
C GLY A 516 23.73 0.52 -18.80
N GLN A 517 24.32 0.29 -17.61
CA GLN A 517 25.36 -0.71 -17.38
C GLN A 517 24.83 -2.13 -17.10
N PHE A 518 23.52 -2.34 -17.04
CA PHE A 518 22.94 -3.67 -16.83
C PHE A 518 22.73 -4.39 -18.16
N GLU A 519 23.27 -5.61 -18.31
CA GLU A 519 23.00 -6.49 -19.44
C GLU A 519 21.56 -7.05 -19.36
N GLY A 520 20.55 -6.28 -19.82
CA GLY A 520 19.15 -6.70 -19.81
C GLY A 520 18.15 -5.55 -19.81
N ALA A 521 16.86 -5.86 -19.63
CA ALA A 521 15.86 -4.82 -19.37
C ALA A 521 16.19 -4.17 -18.02
N ALA A 522 16.36 -2.84 -18.01
CA ALA A 522 16.51 -2.10 -16.76
C ALA A 522 15.38 -2.50 -15.81
N PRO A 523 15.66 -2.77 -14.53
CA PRO A 523 14.62 -3.20 -13.61
C PRO A 523 13.51 -2.14 -13.62
N GLN A 524 12.28 -2.57 -13.87
CA GLN A 524 11.09 -1.73 -13.88
C GLN A 524 10.69 -1.43 -12.45
N ILE A 525 11.57 -0.71 -11.78
CA ILE A 525 11.36 -0.22 -10.44
C ILE A 525 10.46 1.00 -10.56
N VAL A 526 9.17 0.76 -10.76
CA VAL A 526 8.14 1.76 -10.55
C VAL A 526 7.99 1.89 -9.03
N ARG A 527 8.82 2.72 -8.40
CA ARG A 527 8.70 3.01 -6.98
C ARG A 527 8.19 4.43 -6.79
N PRO A 528 6.93 4.60 -6.39
CA PRO A 528 6.42 5.91 -6.05
C PRO A 528 6.71 6.23 -4.58
N TYR A 529 7.98 6.40 -4.22
CA TYR A 529 8.36 6.58 -2.82
C TYR A 529 9.10 7.89 -2.60
N HIS A 530 8.47 9.03 -2.86
CA HIS A 530 9.20 10.31 -2.85
C HIS A 530 8.63 11.30 -1.85
N VAL A 531 9.53 12.01 -1.18
CA VAL A 531 9.26 12.65 0.12
C VAL A 531 9.72 14.12 0.15
N PRO A 532 10.68 14.58 -0.66
CA PRO A 532 10.81 16.03 -0.87
C PRO A 532 10.10 16.52 -2.13
N ALA A 533 10.14 15.72 -3.20
CA ALA A 533 9.75 16.15 -4.54
C ALA A 533 8.24 16.44 -4.69
N ASP A 534 7.39 15.86 -3.84
CA ASP A 534 5.94 16.06 -3.91
C ASP A 534 5.50 17.39 -3.30
N LEU A 535 6.18 17.88 -2.26
CA LEU A 535 5.86 19.17 -1.63
C LEU A 535 6.23 20.36 -2.52
N VAL A 536 7.18 20.17 -3.44
CA VAL A 536 7.60 21.19 -4.41
C VAL A 536 6.91 21.04 -5.77
N ASN A 537 5.85 20.22 -5.85
CA ASN A 537 5.09 20.02 -7.08
C ASN A 537 3.79 20.86 -7.10
N PRO A 538 3.77 22.02 -7.77
CA PRO A 538 2.56 22.86 -7.82
C PRO A 538 1.39 22.18 -8.56
N ALA A 539 1.63 21.11 -9.32
CA ALA A 539 0.57 20.35 -9.97
C ALA A 539 -0.36 19.64 -8.97
N VAL A 540 0.11 19.36 -7.74
CA VAL A 540 -0.73 18.70 -6.71
C VAL A 540 -1.96 19.54 -6.39
N PHE A 541 -1.81 20.86 -6.23
CA PHE A 541 -2.92 21.78 -5.99
C PHE A 541 -3.90 21.93 -7.17
N LYS A 542 -3.52 21.41 -8.34
CA LYS A 542 -4.32 21.45 -9.58
C LYS A 542 -4.97 20.09 -9.89
N GLN A 543 -4.79 19.09 -9.03
CA GLN A 543 -5.41 17.77 -9.25
C GLN A 543 -6.94 17.87 -9.10
N PRO A 544 -7.73 17.14 -9.91
CA PRO A 544 -9.19 17.21 -9.86
C PRO A 544 -9.79 16.85 -8.50
N ASP A 545 -9.22 15.86 -7.82
CA ASP A 545 -9.61 15.43 -6.48
C ASP A 545 -9.35 16.51 -5.42
N TYR A 546 -8.22 17.21 -5.52
CA TYR A 546 -7.91 18.37 -4.68
C TYR A 546 -8.95 19.50 -4.85
N GLN A 547 -9.31 19.82 -6.11
CA GLN A 547 -10.31 20.86 -6.38
C GLN A 547 -11.70 20.48 -5.87
N GLN A 548 -12.08 19.20 -5.97
CA GLN A 548 -13.31 18.68 -5.40
C GLN A 548 -13.31 18.76 -3.89
N PHE A 549 -12.20 18.41 -3.24
CA PHE A 549 -12.02 18.58 -1.80
C PHE A 549 -12.27 20.02 -1.36
N VAL A 550 -11.65 21.00 -2.02
CA VAL A 550 -11.83 22.42 -1.68
C VAL A 550 -13.29 22.85 -1.88
N THR A 551 -13.91 22.41 -2.98
CA THR A 551 -15.31 22.74 -3.29
C THR A 551 -16.26 22.17 -2.23
N LEU A 552 -16.09 20.89 -1.87
CA LEU A 552 -16.91 20.24 -0.86
C LEU A 552 -16.69 20.86 0.53
N LEU A 553 -15.44 21.12 0.90
CA LEU A 553 -15.10 21.79 2.16
C LEU A 553 -15.86 23.10 2.29
N HIS A 554 -15.82 23.95 1.26
CA HIS A 554 -16.52 25.24 1.28
C HIS A 554 -18.03 25.06 1.39
N ALA A 555 -18.61 24.16 0.60
CA ALA A 555 -20.04 23.90 0.62
C ALA A 555 -20.51 23.34 1.97
N VAL A 556 -19.79 22.40 2.58
CA VAL A 556 -20.16 21.86 3.90
C VAL A 556 -20.03 22.92 4.99
N VAL A 557 -18.92 23.66 5.04
CA VAL A 557 -18.71 24.68 6.10
C VAL A 557 -19.74 25.81 5.98
N THR A 558 -20.04 26.28 4.76
CA THR A 558 -20.97 27.39 4.54
C THR A 558 -22.43 26.94 4.54
N ASP A 559 -22.80 25.88 3.84
CA ASP A 559 -24.20 25.52 3.63
C ASP A 559 -24.75 24.57 4.70
N VAL A 560 -23.88 23.75 5.32
CA VAL A 560 -24.28 22.79 6.37
C VAL A 560 -24.00 23.36 7.75
N PHE A 561 -22.78 23.82 8.02
CA PHE A 561 -22.44 24.35 9.35
C PHE A 561 -22.84 25.82 9.53
N GLN A 562 -23.12 26.52 8.44
CA GLN A 562 -23.46 27.94 8.45
C GLN A 562 -22.36 28.79 9.11
N LEU A 563 -21.10 28.38 8.91
CA LEU A 563 -19.91 29.06 9.40
C LEU A 563 -19.28 29.86 8.26
N ASP A 564 -18.73 31.02 8.61
CA ASP A 564 -17.88 31.79 7.70
C ASP A 564 -16.45 31.25 7.77
N ILE A 565 -16.07 30.47 6.75
CA ILE A 565 -14.75 29.84 6.66
C ILE A 565 -13.60 30.84 6.79
N LYS A 566 -13.81 32.11 6.41
CA LYS A 566 -12.78 33.17 6.50
C LYS A 566 -12.57 33.68 7.92
N ARG A 567 -13.51 33.44 8.83
CA ARG A 567 -13.44 33.85 10.24
C ARG A 567 -12.97 32.75 11.17
N LEU A 568 -12.88 31.51 10.68
CA LEU A 568 -12.43 30.39 11.49
C LEU A 568 -10.92 30.49 11.74
N GLU A 569 -10.51 30.25 12.98
CA GLU A 569 -9.10 30.14 13.33
C GLU A 569 -8.54 28.84 12.73
N LEU A 570 -7.50 28.98 11.92
CA LEU A 570 -6.87 27.83 11.29
C LEU A 570 -6.09 27.01 12.33
N GLY A 571 -6.38 25.71 12.42
CA GLY A 571 -5.62 24.74 13.18
C GLY A 571 -4.52 24.06 12.35
N GLY A 572 -4.35 22.76 12.52
CA GLY A 572 -3.52 21.91 11.64
C GLY A 572 -2.29 21.32 12.30
N ASN A 573 -2.07 21.61 13.59
CA ASN A 573 -1.12 20.88 14.41
C ASN A 573 -1.53 20.95 15.90
N LYS A 574 -2.58 20.19 16.25
CA LYS A 574 -3.12 20.10 17.63
C LYS A 574 -2.05 19.86 18.69
N ALA A 575 -1.01 19.10 18.38
CA ALA A 575 0.08 18.82 19.30
C ALA A 575 0.91 20.07 19.60
N HIS A 576 1.19 20.91 18.60
CA HIS A 576 1.83 22.21 18.80
C HIS A 576 0.96 23.15 19.64
N ASP A 577 -0.34 23.21 19.36
CA ASP A 577 -1.27 24.09 20.09
C ASP A 577 -1.41 23.67 21.55
N LEU A 578 -1.57 22.36 21.81
CA LEU A 578 -1.60 21.83 23.16
C LEU A 578 -0.28 22.04 23.90
N ALA A 579 0.87 21.83 23.24
CA ALA A 579 2.18 22.08 23.84
C ALA A 579 2.34 23.56 24.28
N LYS A 580 1.86 24.52 23.48
CA LYS A 580 1.84 25.94 23.86
C LYS A 580 0.92 26.22 25.05
N LEU A 581 -0.31 25.71 25.01
CA LEU A 581 -1.27 25.90 26.10
C LEU A 581 -0.77 25.31 27.42
N LEU A 582 -0.02 24.22 27.33
CA LEU A 582 0.58 23.56 28.48
C LEU A 582 1.87 24.25 28.95
N GLY A 583 2.43 25.22 28.21
CA GLY A 583 3.71 25.85 28.52
C GLY A 583 4.89 24.88 28.39
N LEU A 584 4.82 23.97 27.40
CA LEU A 584 5.92 23.07 27.03
C LEU A 584 6.86 23.73 26.00
N ILE A 585 6.33 24.60 25.13
CA ILE A 585 7.05 25.34 24.08
C ILE A 585 6.63 26.81 24.01
#